data_AF-G0H9V5-F1
#
_entry.id   AF-G0H9V5-F1
#
_cell.length_a   1.000
_cell.length_b   1.000
_cell.length_c   1.000
_cell.angle_alpha   90.00
_cell.angle_beta   90.00
_cell.angle_gamma   90.00
#
_symmetry.space_group_name_H-M   'P 1'
#
loop_
_entity.id
_entity.type
_entity.pdbx_description
1 polymer ?
#
loop_
_entity_poly.entity_id
_entity_poly.type
_entity_poly.pdbx_seq_one_letter_code
_entity_poly.pdbx_strand_id
1 'polypeptide(L)'
;MPKRYPPEFRDDVIAVARAAQKAGTPLTHVAADFGITSSCLRRWLRLEAGSAASTAGDQADLAAENRQLKAQLRRVEQEREILRRAAAYFAKDVNPK
;
A
#
# COMPACT_ATOMS: atom_id res chain seq x y z
N MET A 1 31.08 -3.26 -13.92
CA MET A 1 29.82 -2.59 -13.54
C MET A 1 30.07 -1.78 -12.25
N PRO A 2 29.55 -0.56 -12.12
CA PRO A 2 29.68 0.19 -10.87
C PRO A 2 29.01 -0.60 -9.73
N LYS A 3 29.73 -0.77 -8.62
CA LYS A 3 29.25 -1.52 -7.45
C LYS A 3 28.11 -0.72 -6.82
N ARG A 4 26.91 -1.30 -6.79
CA ARG A 4 25.75 -0.68 -6.15
C ARG A 4 25.95 -0.70 -4.64
N TYR A 5 25.57 0.38 -3.97
CA TYR A 5 25.50 0.39 -2.51
C TYR A 5 24.48 -0.67 -2.05
N PRO A 6 24.75 -1.38 -0.94
CA PRO A 6 23.77 -2.28 -0.33
C PRO A 6 22.47 -1.55 0.00
N PRO A 7 21.32 -2.23 -0.07
CA PRO A 7 20.03 -1.61 0.26
C PRO A 7 19.99 -1.13 1.72
N GLU A 8 20.48 -1.93 2.66
CA GLU A 8 20.53 -1.59 4.08
C GLU A 8 21.31 -0.29 4.33
N PHE A 9 22.48 -0.14 3.70
CA PHE A 9 23.27 1.08 3.78
C PHE A 9 22.51 2.30 3.24
N ARG A 10 21.82 2.15 2.12
CA ARG A 10 21.00 3.23 1.56
C ARG A 10 19.88 3.63 2.53
N ASP A 11 19.21 2.67 3.14
CA ASP A 11 18.07 2.92 4.03
C ASP A 11 18.50 3.61 5.32
N ASP A 12 19.61 3.19 5.92
CA ASP A 12 20.21 3.83 7.10
C ASP A 12 20.60 5.28 6.82
N VAL A 13 21.26 5.53 5.69
CA VAL A 13 21.69 6.87 5.29
C VAL A 13 20.47 7.77 5.04
N ILE A 14 19.39 7.25 4.45
CA ILE A 14 18.14 7.99 4.26
C ILE A 14 17.49 8.33 5.61
N ALA A 15 17.49 7.40 6.56
CA ALA A 15 16.94 7.61 7.90
C ALA A 15 17.69 8.72 8.64
N VAL A 16 19.03 8.67 8.63
CA VAL A 16 19.89 9.70 9.23
C VAL A 16 19.69 11.05 8.53
N ALA A 17 19.64 11.07 7.19
CA ALA A 17 19.41 12.30 6.44
C ALA A 17 18.07 12.97 6.79
N ARG A 18 17.00 12.20 6.99
CA ARG A 18 15.70 12.75 7.43
C ARG A 18 15.74 13.31 8.85
N ALA A 19 16.43 12.63 9.77
CA ALA A 19 16.62 13.13 11.14
C ALA A 19 17.44 14.44 11.14
N ALA A 20 18.52 14.47 10.38
CA ALA A 20 19.40 15.62 10.20
C ALA A 20 18.66 16.84 9.60
N GLN A 21 17.80 16.62 8.60
CA GLN A 21 16.96 17.69 8.04
C GLN A 21 16.01 18.31 9.08
N LYS A 22 15.43 17.51 9.98
CA LYS A 22 14.58 18.02 11.07
C LYS A 22 15.37 18.84 12.09
N ALA A 23 16.65 18.50 12.28
CA ALA A 23 17.57 19.24 13.14
C ALA A 23 18.22 20.46 12.44
N GLY A 24 17.88 20.74 11.17
CA GLY A 24 18.44 21.86 10.40
C GLY A 24 19.84 21.61 9.83
N THR A 25 20.37 20.38 9.92
CA THR A 25 21.67 20.02 9.38
C THR A 25 21.62 19.89 7.85
N PRO A 26 22.57 20.46 7.10
CA PRO A 26 22.57 20.37 5.65
C PRO A 26 22.90 18.95 5.17
N LEU A 27 22.20 18.50 4.13
CA LEU A 27 22.40 17.19 3.50
C LEU A 27 23.83 16.98 2.97
N THR A 28 24.57 18.05 2.70
CA THR A 28 25.97 17.98 2.28
C THR A 28 26.87 17.43 3.38
N HIS A 29 26.61 17.77 4.64
CA HIS A 29 27.36 17.24 5.79
C HIS A 29 27.09 15.74 5.95
N VAL A 30 25.81 15.35 5.97
CA VAL A 30 25.40 13.95 6.04
C VAL A 30 26.02 13.14 4.90
N ALA A 31 25.99 13.65 3.68
CA ALA A 31 26.58 12.96 2.53
C ALA A 31 28.10 12.78 2.70
N ALA A 32 28.81 13.80 3.23
CA ALA A 32 30.24 13.72 3.51
C ALA A 32 30.55 12.69 4.61
N ASP A 33 29.76 12.64 5.68
CA ASP A 33 29.94 11.68 6.79
C ASP A 33 29.85 10.22 6.32
N PHE A 34 29.00 9.95 5.32
CA PHE A 34 28.85 8.62 4.72
C PHE A 34 29.69 8.39 3.45
N GLY A 35 30.54 9.35 3.07
CA GLY A 35 31.41 9.22 1.89
C GLY A 35 30.67 9.17 0.55
N ILE A 36 29.46 9.73 0.47
CA ILE A 36 28.63 9.77 -0.75
C ILE A 36 28.47 11.19 -1.28
N THR A 37 28.12 11.32 -2.56
CA THR A 37 27.82 12.64 -3.13
C THR A 37 26.43 13.12 -2.68
N SER A 38 26.27 14.40 -2.39
CA SER A 38 24.99 15.02 -2.01
C SER A 38 23.88 14.82 -3.07
N SER A 39 24.25 14.75 -4.35
CA SER A 39 23.34 14.43 -5.46
C SER A 39 22.80 12.98 -5.38
N CYS A 40 23.62 12.03 -4.93
CA CYS A 40 23.23 10.64 -4.69
C CYS A 40 22.19 10.57 -3.56
N LEU A 41 22.49 11.21 -2.43
CA LEU A 41 21.58 11.28 -1.29
C LEU A 41 20.24 11.93 -1.66
N ARG A 42 20.27 13.04 -2.39
CA ARG A 42 19.05 13.73 -2.87
C ARG A 42 18.23 12.85 -3.82
N ARG A 43 18.88 12.06 -4.68
CA ARG A 43 18.19 11.11 -5.56
C ARG A 43 17.50 10.01 -4.76
N TRP A 44 18.16 9.45 -3.75
CA TRP A 44 17.57 8.43 -2.88
C TRP A 44 16.35 8.94 -2.12
N LEU A 45 16.44 10.15 -1.56
CA LEU A 45 15.31 10.78 -0.87
C LEU A 45 14.11 11.00 -1.80
N ARG A 46 14.35 11.41 -3.06
CA ARG A 46 13.29 11.60 -4.06
C ARG A 46 12.61 10.29 -4.45
N LEU A 47 13.40 9.23 -4.66
CA LEU A 47 12.88 7.91 -5.01
C LEU A 47 12.01 7.33 -3.89
N GLU A 48 12.44 7.47 -2.64
CA GLU A 48 11.66 7.05 -1.47
C GLU A 48 10.36 7.86 -1.33
N ALA A 49 10.40 9.17 -1.51
CA ALA A 49 9.21 10.00 -1.44
C ALA A 49 8.19 9.63 -2.54
N GLY A 50 8.66 9.35 -3.75
CA GLY A 50 7.81 8.86 -4.85
C GLY A 50 7.21 7.49 -4.55
N SER A 51 8.03 6.54 -4.07
CA SER A 51 7.56 5.20 -3.70
C SER A 51 6.52 5.24 -2.60
N ALA A 52 6.75 6.01 -1.54
CA ALA A 52 5.81 6.15 -0.42
C ALA A 52 4.48 6.79 -0.86
N ALA A 53 4.53 7.77 -1.76
CA ALA A 53 3.33 8.39 -2.31
C ALA A 53 2.52 7.42 -3.19
N SER A 54 3.20 6.63 -4.04
CA SER A 54 2.56 5.59 -4.85
C SER A 54 1.91 4.51 -3.98
N THR A 55 2.62 3.97 -3.00
CA THR A 55 2.08 2.94 -2.10
C THR A 55 0.88 3.43 -1.30
N ALA A 56 0.88 4.69 -0.85
CA ALA A 56 -0.26 5.27 -0.14
C ALA A 56 -1.51 5.42 -1.04
N GLY A 57 -1.31 5.79 -2.30
CA GLY A 57 -2.39 5.84 -3.31
C GLY A 57 -2.97 4.44 -3.57
N ASP A 58 -2.10 3.47 -3.85
CA ASP A 58 -2.51 2.08 -4.13
C ASP A 58 -3.28 1.47 -2.94
N GLN A 59 -2.86 1.74 -1.70
CA GLN A 59 -3.56 1.27 -0.51
C GLN A 59 -4.95 1.89 -0.35
N ALA A 60 -5.13 3.16 -0.69
CA ALA A 60 -6.43 3.83 -0.63
C ALA A 60 -7.39 3.25 -1.66
N ASP A 61 -6.91 2.99 -2.88
CA ASP A 61 -7.68 2.40 -3.97
C ASP A 61 -8.10 0.96 -3.64
N LEU A 62 -7.18 0.13 -3.15
CA LEU A 62 -7.47 -1.23 -2.70
C LEU A 62 -8.49 -1.27 -1.54
N ALA A 63 -8.44 -0.29 -0.64
CA ALA A 63 -9.40 -0.18 0.46
C ALA A 63 -10.80 0.26 -0.02
N ALA A 64 -10.88 1.07 -1.06
CA ALA A 64 -12.15 1.45 -1.69
C ALA A 64 -12.76 0.25 -2.43
N GLU A 65 -11.97 -0.47 -3.21
CA GLU A 65 -12.39 -1.68 -3.94
C GLU A 65 -12.89 -2.76 -2.97
N ASN A 66 -12.17 -3.01 -1.87
CA ASN A 66 -12.61 -3.95 -0.83
C ASN A 66 -13.98 -3.60 -0.23
N ARG A 67 -14.26 -2.31 -0.03
CA ARG A 67 -15.58 -1.87 0.49
C ARG A 67 -16.68 -2.14 -0.53
N GLN A 68 -16.42 -1.88 -1.80
CA GLN A 68 -17.37 -2.15 -2.89
C GLN A 68 -17.65 -3.64 -3.03
N LEU A 69 -16.60 -4.48 -3.07
CA LEU A 69 -16.74 -5.94 -3.15
C LEU A 69 -17.52 -6.50 -1.96
N LYS A 70 -17.23 -6.06 -0.74
CA LYS A 70 -18.00 -6.46 0.46
C LYS A 70 -19.46 -6.05 0.38
N ALA A 71 -19.78 -4.91 -0.22
CA ALA A 71 -21.16 -4.47 -0.41
C ALA A 71 -21.90 -5.32 -1.46
N GLN A 72 -21.24 -5.65 -2.57
CA GLN A 72 -21.79 -6.53 -3.61
C GLN A 72 -22.02 -7.95 -3.06
N LEU A 73 -21.05 -8.48 -2.31
CA LEU A 73 -21.16 -9.81 -1.72
C LEU A 73 -22.38 -9.91 -0.78
N ARG A 74 -22.59 -8.90 0.09
CA ARG A 74 -23.80 -8.84 0.93
C ARG A 74 -25.09 -8.82 0.12
N ARG A 75 -25.14 -8.07 -0.99
CA ARG A 75 -26.31 -8.03 -1.87
C ARG A 75 -26.60 -9.39 -2.49
N VAL A 76 -25.59 -10.02 -3.07
CA VAL A 76 -25.71 -11.34 -3.70
C VAL A 76 -26.12 -12.41 -2.70
N GLU A 77 -25.58 -12.37 -1.47
CA GLU A 77 -25.97 -13.28 -0.40
C GLU A 77 -27.44 -13.11 -0.01
N GLN A 78 -27.92 -11.87 0.10
CA GLN A 78 -29.33 -11.58 0.38
C GLN A 78 -30.25 -12.07 -0.75
N GLU A 79 -29.90 -11.81 -2.01
CA GLU A 79 -30.64 -12.29 -3.17
C GLU A 79 -30.70 -13.83 -3.19
N ARG A 80 -29.57 -14.49 -2.94
CA ARG A 80 -29.50 -15.96 -2.85
C ARG A 80 -30.38 -16.51 -1.73
N GLU A 81 -30.40 -15.85 -0.58
CA GLU A 81 -31.23 -16.27 0.55
C GLU A 81 -32.72 -16.13 0.25
N ILE A 82 -33.13 -15.04 -0.40
CA ILE A 82 -34.50 -14.84 -0.87
C ILE A 82 -34.89 -15.96 -1.85
N LEU A 83 -34.04 -16.24 -2.84
CA LEU A 83 -34.29 -17.31 -3.82
C LEU A 83 -34.39 -18.69 -3.16
N ARG A 84 -33.53 -18.99 -2.18
CA ARG A 84 -33.59 -20.24 -1.41
C ARG A 84 -34.90 -20.37 -0.63
N ARG A 85 -35.34 -19.30 0.03
CA ARG A 85 -36.61 -19.29 0.77
C ARG A 85 -37.80 -19.48 -0.18
N ALA A 86 -37.79 -18.82 -1.33
CA ALA A 86 -38.82 -19.00 -2.35
C ALA A 86 -38.85 -20.45 -2.87
N ALA A 87 -37.69 -21.01 -3.24
CA ALA A 87 -37.60 -22.39 -3.69
C ALA A 87 -38.08 -23.40 -2.63
N ALA A 88 -37.74 -23.17 -1.35
CA ALA A 88 -38.20 -24.01 -0.25
C ALA A 88 -39.71 -23.87 0.01
N TYR A 89 -40.29 -22.69 -0.19
CA TYR A 89 -41.73 -22.48 -0.12
C TYR A 89 -42.44 -23.27 -1.22
N PHE A 90 -42.02 -23.10 -2.48
CA PHE A 90 -42.63 -23.82 -3.61
C PHE A 90 -42.47 -25.34 -3.48
N ALA A 91 -41.30 -25.84 -3.06
CA ALA A 91 -41.07 -27.27 -2.87
C ALA A 91 -42.01 -27.94 -1.84
N LYS A 92 -42.53 -27.18 -0.85
CA LYS A 92 -43.54 -27.68 0.10
C LYS A 92 -44.92 -27.83 -0.55
N ASP A 93 -45.26 -26.96 -1.49
CA ASP A 93 -46.53 -26.97 -2.22
C ASP A 93 -46.56 -28.02 -3.34
N VAL A 94 -45.40 -28.47 -3.86
CA VAL A 94 -45.32 -29.51 -4.92
C VAL A 94 -45.38 -30.94 -4.35
N ASN A 95 -45.61 -31.15 -3.05
CA ASN A 95 -45.69 -32.51 -2.50
C ASN A 95 -47.03 -33.17 -2.93
N PRO A 96 -47.03 -34.19 -3.80
CA PRO A 96 -48.26 -34.80 -4.28
C PRO A 96 -48.88 -35.69 -3.19
N LYS A 97 -50.22 -35.73 -3.14
CA LYS A 97 -50.98 -36.75 -2.41
C LYS A 97 -50.76 -38.13 -3.02
#